data_AF-A0A8X6FV66-F1
#
_entry.id   AF-A0A8X6FV66-F1
#
_cell.length_a   1.000
_cell.length_b   1.000
_cell.length_c   1.000
_cell.angle_alpha   90.00
_cell.angle_beta   90.00
_cell.angle_gamma   90.00
#
_symmetry.space_group_name_H-M   'P 1'
#
loop_
_entity.id
_entity.type
_entity.pdbx_description
1 polymer ?
#
loop_
_entity_poly.entity_id
_entity_poly.type
_entity_poly.pdbx_seq_one_letter_code
_entity_poly.pdbx_strand_id
1 'polypeptide(L)'
;MYSVEWQKRGLPHAHILVWLIDKIRPEEIDSIISAEIPDPSTDQLLFDIVTTNMIHGPCGNLNCSSPCMADGKCTKSFSKHFTNYSITNVDGYPIYRRRNTDNGGQSFTKYVNNADIDIDSRWVVPYSPLLSKTFNAHINVEFCSSVKSIKYICKYVNKGSDMAAFRIENTNVNAPPVNNNDKITLNQIGRYISSNEAVWRIFGFQIHERDPAVIHLAVHLENGKRVFFTNETAIDRAINPPKTTLTEFFVLSNRADAFGAFARKLLYSEVSQYFTWAQTKKNGCPASKAHRLRHAPVYSNQKPWGEYLQSIQGRLNVFICDCCWLMSPAHCHFKIYVK
;
A
#
# COMPACT_ATOMS: atom_id res chain seq x y z
N MET A 1 0.14 7.84 -2.09
CA MET A 1 0.64 6.52 -2.52
C MET A 1 -0.46 5.52 -2.28
N TYR A 2 -0.74 4.61 -3.22
CA TYR A 2 -1.69 3.53 -2.99
C TYR A 2 -1.23 2.20 -3.60
N SER A 3 -1.81 1.12 -3.12
CA SER A 3 -1.73 -0.21 -3.72
C SER A 3 -3.07 -0.92 -3.58
N VAL A 4 -3.57 -1.44 -4.69
CA VAL A 4 -4.75 -2.30 -4.76
C VAL A 4 -4.28 -3.75 -4.73
N GLU A 5 -4.86 -4.56 -3.85
CA GLU A 5 -4.68 -6.02 -3.83
C GLU A 5 -6.04 -6.71 -3.91
N TRP A 6 -6.08 -7.93 -4.44
CA TRP A 6 -7.26 -8.77 -4.40
C TRP A 6 -7.02 -9.86 -3.36
N GLN A 7 -7.80 -9.81 -2.28
CA GLN A 7 -7.77 -10.89 -1.29
C GLN A 7 -8.44 -12.14 -1.88
N LYS A 8 -8.19 -13.32 -1.29
CA LYS A 8 -8.77 -14.62 -1.74
C LYS A 8 -10.30 -14.63 -1.86
N ARG A 9 -11.00 -13.62 -1.33
CA ARG A 9 -12.45 -13.42 -1.43
C ARG A 9 -12.88 -12.62 -2.67
N GLY A 10 -11.93 -12.26 -3.55
CA GLY A 10 -12.18 -11.68 -4.87
C GLY A 10 -12.43 -10.17 -4.89
N LEU A 11 -12.74 -9.53 -3.77
CA LEU A 11 -12.97 -8.07 -3.73
C LEU A 11 -11.64 -7.28 -3.74
N PRO A 12 -11.59 -6.15 -4.45
CA PRO A 12 -10.43 -5.27 -4.42
C PRO A 12 -10.28 -4.63 -3.03
N HIS A 13 -9.04 -4.48 -2.59
CA HIS A 13 -8.67 -3.94 -1.30
C HIS A 13 -7.57 -2.89 -1.49
N ALA A 14 -7.85 -1.64 -1.13
CA ALA A 14 -6.95 -0.52 -1.34
C ALA A 14 -6.22 -0.12 -0.05
N HIS A 15 -4.89 -0.12 -0.10
CA HIS A 15 -4.03 0.45 0.93
C HIS A 15 -3.59 1.84 0.48
N ILE A 16 -3.97 2.89 1.20
CA ILE A 16 -3.73 4.29 0.79
C ILE A 16 -2.95 5.03 1.88
N LEU A 17 -1.79 5.59 1.52
CA LEU A 17 -1.02 6.44 2.41
C LEU A 17 -1.21 7.90 1.99
N VAL A 18 -1.69 8.71 2.92
CA VAL A 18 -1.96 10.13 2.76
C VAL A 18 -0.99 10.92 3.63
N TRP A 19 -0.24 11.82 3.00
CA TRP A 19 0.56 12.78 3.72
C TRP A 19 -0.21 14.09 3.77
N LEU A 20 -0.46 14.60 4.97
CA LEU A 20 -1.07 15.92 5.10
C LEU A 20 0.02 16.99 5.02
N ILE A 21 -0.38 18.17 4.55
CA ILE A 21 0.48 19.37 4.53
C ILE A 21 0.82 19.73 5.97
N ASP A 22 -0.22 19.92 6.77
CA ASP A 22 -0.08 20.20 8.19
C ASP A 22 -0.11 18.90 8.98
N LYS A 23 0.88 18.76 9.86
CA LYS A 23 0.99 17.60 10.74
C LYS A 23 -0.16 17.62 11.75
N ILE A 24 -0.90 16.52 11.85
CA ILE A 24 -1.91 16.33 12.90
C ILE A 24 -1.21 16.27 14.26
N ARG A 25 -1.68 17.09 15.18
CA ARG A 25 -1.29 17.03 16.58
C ARG A 25 -2.18 16.02 17.32
N PRO A 26 -1.69 15.37 18.40
CA PRO A 26 -2.47 14.36 19.12
C PRO A 26 -3.88 14.81 19.52
N GLU A 27 -4.03 16.08 19.89
CA GLU A 27 -5.32 16.71 20.24
C GLU A 27 -6.32 16.82 19.07
N GLU A 28 -5.84 16.76 17.82
CA GLU A 28 -6.67 16.88 16.61
C GLU A 28 -7.14 15.52 16.10
N ILE A 29 -6.57 14.40 16.58
CA ILE A 29 -6.88 13.05 16.09
C ILE A 29 -8.37 12.74 16.22
N ASP A 30 -8.96 13.01 17.38
CA ASP A 30 -10.37 12.69 17.66
C ASP A 30 -11.35 13.51 16.80
N SER A 31 -10.89 14.59 16.15
CA SER A 31 -11.70 15.37 15.20
C SER A 31 -11.74 14.76 13.79
N ILE A 32 -10.77 13.90 13.48
CA ILE A 32 -10.57 13.33 12.13
C ILE A 32 -10.89 11.83 12.12
N ILE A 33 -10.50 11.12 13.18
CA ILE A 33 -10.65 9.69 13.35
C ILE A 33 -11.45 9.43 14.62
N SER A 34 -12.51 8.63 14.49
CA SER A 34 -13.32 8.15 15.60
C SER A 34 -13.27 6.63 15.66
N ALA A 35 -13.35 6.09 16.86
CA ALA A 35 -13.63 4.68 17.09
C ALA A 35 -14.85 4.50 18.00
N GLU A 36 -15.74 5.50 17.99
CA GLU A 36 -16.96 5.54 18.79
C GLU A 36 -18.19 5.33 17.91
N ILE A 37 -19.24 4.78 18.51
CA ILE A 37 -20.57 4.74 17.90
C ILE A 37 -21.14 6.17 17.93
N PRO A 38 -21.54 6.76 16.78
CA PRO A 38 -22.12 8.10 16.72
C PRO A 38 -23.39 8.21 17.56
N ASP A 39 -23.72 9.42 18.02
CA ASP A 39 -25.03 9.65 18.64
C ASP A 39 -26.09 9.83 17.54
N PRO A 40 -27.10 8.92 17.45
CA PRO A 40 -28.13 9.00 16.43
C PRO A 40 -28.96 10.30 16.49
N SER A 41 -29.07 10.92 17.67
CA SER A 41 -29.74 12.22 17.81
C SER A 41 -28.98 13.37 17.13
N THR A 42 -27.68 13.22 16.94
CA THR A 42 -26.81 14.23 16.32
C THR A 42 -26.53 13.96 14.85
N ASP A 43 -26.30 12.69 14.48
CA ASP A 43 -25.97 12.28 13.12
C ASP A 43 -26.44 10.83 12.88
N GLN A 44 -27.76 10.68 12.64
CA GLN A 44 -28.39 9.39 12.33
C GLN A 44 -27.75 8.71 11.12
N LEU A 45 -27.40 9.47 10.09
CA LEU A 45 -26.79 8.92 8.88
C LEU A 45 -25.44 8.26 9.20
N LEU A 46 -24.58 8.94 9.95
CA LEU A 46 -23.30 8.37 10.35
C LEU A 46 -23.50 7.16 11.28
N PHE A 47 -24.47 7.21 12.19
CA PHE A 47 -24.82 6.08 13.05
C PHE A 47 -25.16 4.83 12.22
N ASP A 48 -26.04 4.95 11.23
CA ASP A 48 -26.45 3.84 10.37
C ASP A 48 -25.26 3.26 9.59
N ILE A 49 -24.40 4.14 9.05
CA ILE A 49 -23.19 3.72 8.32
C ILE A 49 -22.21 3.00 9.25
N VAL A 50 -21.95 3.53 10.45
CA VAL A 50 -20.98 2.96 11.38
C VAL A 50 -21.47 1.62 11.94
N THR A 51 -22.73 1.53 12.34
CA THR A 51 -23.32 0.29 12.89
C THR A 51 -23.42 -0.82 11.85
N THR A 52 -23.57 -0.45 10.57
CA THR A 52 -23.60 -1.40 9.44
C THR A 52 -22.18 -1.80 9.01
N ASN A 53 -21.31 -0.83 8.75
CA ASN A 53 -20.07 -1.04 8.00
C ASN A 53 -18.81 -1.01 8.88
N MET A 54 -18.83 -0.44 10.08
CA MET A 54 -17.62 -0.23 10.89
C MET A 54 -17.56 -1.06 12.15
N ILE A 55 -18.48 -2.01 12.35
CA ILE A 55 -18.47 -2.90 13.50
C ILE A 55 -17.64 -4.14 13.20
N HIS A 56 -16.61 -4.39 14.01
CA HIS A 56 -15.97 -5.70 14.04
C HIS A 56 -17.00 -6.72 14.52
N GLY A 57 -17.32 -7.70 13.67
CA GLY A 57 -18.29 -8.74 14.00
C GLY A 57 -17.96 -9.41 15.34
N PRO A 58 -18.97 -9.80 16.14
CA PRO A 58 -18.72 -10.47 17.41
C PRO A 58 -17.78 -11.66 17.21
N CYS A 59 -16.79 -11.76 18.08
CA CYS A 59 -15.77 -12.80 18.05
C CYS A 59 -15.33 -13.16 19.48
N GLY A 60 -14.39 -14.07 19.61
CA GLY A 60 -13.95 -14.53 20.93
C GLY A 60 -15.01 -15.41 21.56
N ASN A 61 -15.34 -15.14 22.82
CA ASN A 61 -16.35 -15.89 23.55
C ASN A 61 -17.76 -15.73 22.95
N LEU A 62 -18.04 -14.61 22.29
CA LEU A 62 -19.33 -14.36 21.63
C LEU A 62 -19.50 -15.17 20.34
N ASN A 63 -18.39 -15.47 19.66
CA ASN A 63 -18.38 -16.28 18.46
C ASN A 63 -16.96 -16.82 18.16
N CYS A 64 -16.71 -18.07 18.53
CA CYS A 64 -15.42 -18.71 18.34
C CYS A 64 -15.15 -19.15 16.88
N SER A 65 -16.20 -19.23 16.03
CA SER A 65 -16.08 -19.62 14.62
C SER A 65 -15.80 -18.45 13.68
N SER A 66 -15.73 -17.23 14.22
CA SER A 66 -15.45 -16.02 13.44
C SER A 66 -14.11 -16.13 12.69
N PRO A 67 -14.01 -15.70 11.41
CA PRO A 67 -12.79 -15.84 10.61
C PRO A 67 -11.55 -15.12 11.17
N CYS A 68 -11.74 -14.20 12.11
CA CYS A 68 -10.66 -13.50 12.79
C CYS A 68 -10.04 -14.30 13.94
N MET A 69 -10.63 -15.43 14.34
CA MET A 69 -10.17 -16.26 15.45
C MET A 69 -8.99 -17.14 15.03
N ALA A 70 -7.93 -17.13 15.83
CA ALA A 70 -6.80 -18.06 15.74
C ALA A 70 -6.33 -18.38 17.17
N ASP A 71 -6.03 -19.64 17.45
CA ASP A 71 -5.56 -20.11 18.78
C ASP A 71 -6.45 -19.64 19.94
N GLY A 72 -7.77 -19.65 19.73
CA GLY A 72 -8.77 -19.22 20.72
C GLY A 72 -8.82 -17.70 20.98
N LYS A 73 -8.05 -16.89 20.24
CA LYS A 73 -8.02 -15.42 20.40
C LYS A 73 -8.35 -14.71 19.09
N CYS A 74 -8.93 -13.53 19.20
CA CYS A 74 -9.13 -12.66 18.04
C CYS A 74 -7.76 -12.13 17.57
N THR A 75 -7.39 -12.41 16.33
CA THR A 75 -6.15 -11.92 15.69
C THR A 75 -6.08 -10.40 15.56
N LYS A 76 -7.22 -9.72 15.71
CA LYS A 76 -7.33 -8.25 15.72
C LYS A 76 -7.45 -7.68 17.13
N SER A 77 -7.39 -8.54 18.15
CA SER A 77 -7.47 -8.19 19.57
C SER A 77 -8.72 -7.38 19.90
N PHE A 78 -9.88 -7.86 19.42
CA PHE A 78 -11.20 -7.37 19.85
C PHE A 78 -11.77 -8.27 20.95
N SER A 79 -12.57 -7.75 21.88
CA SER A 79 -12.96 -6.33 22.00
C SER A 79 -11.81 -5.43 22.49
N LYS A 80 -11.87 -4.13 22.18
CA LYS A 80 -10.89 -3.14 22.65
C LYS A 80 -11.20 -2.66 24.07
N HIS A 81 -10.24 -2.04 24.74
CA HIS A 81 -10.50 -1.37 26.02
C HIS A 81 -11.16 -0.01 25.81
N PHE A 82 -11.97 0.41 26.78
CA PHE A 82 -12.45 1.79 26.83
C PHE A 82 -11.31 2.74 27.19
N THR A 83 -11.35 3.93 26.61
CA THR A 83 -10.45 5.04 26.93
C THR A 83 -11.14 6.35 26.62
N ASN A 84 -10.96 7.35 27.49
CA ASN A 84 -11.61 8.65 27.36
C ASN A 84 -10.87 9.60 26.40
N TYR A 85 -9.65 9.25 25.98
CA TYR A 85 -8.84 10.03 25.05
C TYR A 85 -7.96 9.12 24.19
N SER A 86 -7.59 9.62 23.00
CA SER A 86 -6.64 8.93 22.13
C SER A 86 -5.20 9.03 22.65
N ILE A 87 -4.42 7.95 22.52
CA ILE A 87 -3.04 7.84 23.03
C ILE A 87 -2.11 7.47 21.87
N THR A 88 -1.14 8.33 21.55
CA THR A 88 -0.24 8.19 20.39
C THR A 88 1.16 7.67 20.70
N ASN A 89 1.56 7.62 21.97
CA ASN A 89 2.93 7.26 22.41
C ASN A 89 3.15 5.74 22.56
N VAL A 90 2.25 4.93 22.01
CA VAL A 90 2.40 3.47 22.00
C VAL A 90 3.15 3.07 20.74
N ASP A 91 4.16 2.24 20.93
CA ASP A 91 5.18 1.87 19.95
C ASP A 91 4.61 1.05 18.76
N GLY A 92 3.83 1.71 17.90
CA GLY A 92 3.10 1.08 16.79
C GLY A 92 1.94 1.95 16.29
N TYR A 93 0.73 1.62 16.74
CA TYR A 93 -0.54 2.25 16.39
C TYR A 93 -1.13 2.98 17.61
N PRO A 94 -1.82 4.11 17.40
CA PRO A 94 -2.49 4.82 18.49
C PRO A 94 -3.64 3.99 19.06
N ILE A 95 -3.92 4.20 20.34
CA ILE A 95 -5.14 3.69 20.98
C ILE A 95 -6.18 4.81 20.86
N TYR A 96 -7.24 4.59 20.11
CA TYR A 96 -8.29 5.61 19.93
C TYR A 96 -9.25 5.68 21.11
N ARG A 97 -9.78 6.89 21.33
CA ARG A 97 -10.88 7.15 22.25
C ARG A 97 -12.08 6.23 21.97
N ARG A 98 -12.55 5.58 23.03
CA ARG A 98 -13.72 4.69 23.10
C ARG A 98 -14.37 4.92 24.45
N ARG A 99 -15.32 5.83 24.55
CA ARG A 99 -16.04 6.07 25.82
C ARG A 99 -17.05 4.97 26.07
N ASN A 100 -17.23 4.62 27.34
CA ASN A 100 -18.36 3.81 27.79
C ASN A 100 -19.63 4.69 27.87
N THR A 101 -20.78 4.06 28.07
CA THR A 101 -22.08 4.73 28.18
C THR A 101 -22.12 5.77 29.30
N ASP A 102 -21.48 5.49 30.45
CA ASP A 102 -21.40 6.44 31.58
C ASP A 102 -20.65 7.74 31.25
N ASN A 103 -19.75 7.71 30.26
CA ASN A 103 -18.98 8.87 29.80
C ASN A 103 -19.46 9.39 28.43
N GLY A 104 -20.71 9.12 28.06
CA GLY A 104 -21.32 9.61 26.81
C GLY A 104 -20.94 8.82 25.55
N GLY A 105 -20.44 7.59 25.71
CA GLY A 105 -20.38 6.61 24.63
C GLY A 105 -21.75 6.03 24.30
N GLN A 106 -21.91 5.51 23.09
CA GLN A 106 -23.16 4.89 22.64
C GLN A 106 -23.02 3.37 22.51
N SER A 107 -24.14 2.66 22.60
CA SER A 107 -24.27 1.23 22.28
C SER A 107 -25.56 0.96 21.52
N PHE A 108 -25.64 -0.19 20.87
CA PHE A 108 -26.86 -0.66 20.21
C PHE A 108 -26.92 -2.18 20.22
N THR A 109 -28.15 -2.71 20.19
CA THR A 109 -28.37 -4.16 20.14
C THR A 109 -28.25 -4.69 18.73
N LYS A 110 -27.50 -5.77 18.56
CA LYS A 110 -27.38 -6.51 17.29
C LYS A 110 -27.71 -7.98 17.51
N TYR A 111 -28.60 -8.52 16.68
CA TYR A 111 -28.95 -9.93 16.70
C TYR A 111 -27.87 -10.77 16.00
N VAL A 112 -27.20 -11.66 16.74
CA VAL A 112 -26.14 -12.54 16.25
C VAL A 112 -26.26 -13.91 16.92
N ASN A 113 -26.13 -14.99 16.15
CA ASN A 113 -26.18 -16.38 16.66
C ASN A 113 -27.42 -16.67 17.53
N ASN A 114 -28.58 -16.20 17.09
CA ASN A 114 -29.87 -16.33 17.78
C ASN A 114 -29.96 -15.63 19.15
N ALA A 115 -29.10 -14.65 19.41
CA ALA A 115 -29.11 -13.86 20.64
C ALA A 115 -28.96 -12.36 20.34
N ASP A 116 -29.59 -11.54 21.17
CA ASP A 116 -29.36 -10.11 21.21
C ASP A 116 -28.06 -9.82 21.95
N ILE A 117 -27.13 -9.14 21.27
CA ILE A 117 -25.85 -8.74 21.83
C ILE A 117 -25.79 -7.21 21.85
N ASP A 118 -25.52 -6.64 23.02
CA ASP A 118 -25.22 -5.22 23.14
C ASP A 118 -23.81 -4.94 22.60
N ILE A 119 -23.75 -4.11 21.56
CA ILE A 119 -22.52 -3.71 20.87
C ILE A 119 -22.22 -2.26 21.21
N ASP A 120 -21.10 -2.07 21.88
CA ASP A 120 -20.59 -0.75 22.24
C ASP A 120 -19.35 -0.36 21.41
N SER A 121 -18.81 0.81 21.73
CA SER A 121 -17.63 1.38 21.08
C SER A 121 -16.37 0.51 21.19
N ARG A 122 -16.31 -0.60 21.94
CA ARG A 122 -15.15 -1.51 21.96
C ARG A 122 -15.03 -2.35 20.69
N TRP A 123 -16.11 -2.47 19.92
CA TRP A 123 -16.20 -3.26 18.69
C TRP A 123 -16.01 -2.43 17.42
N VAL A 124 -15.99 -1.11 17.53
CA VAL A 124 -15.88 -0.21 16.37
C VAL A 124 -14.47 -0.25 15.78
N VAL A 125 -14.38 -0.43 14.47
CA VAL A 125 -13.16 -0.27 13.71
C VAL A 125 -12.93 1.23 13.49
N PRO A 126 -11.73 1.79 13.75
CA PRO A 126 -11.46 3.23 13.59
C PRO A 126 -11.84 3.73 12.18
N TYR A 127 -12.53 4.86 12.10
CA TYR A 127 -13.04 5.42 10.85
C TYR A 127 -12.92 6.94 10.84
N SER A 128 -13.05 7.55 9.66
CA SER A 128 -13.24 9.00 9.56
C SER A 128 -14.71 9.30 9.24
N PRO A 129 -15.43 10.09 10.06
CA PRO A 129 -16.81 10.45 9.81
C PRO A 129 -17.07 11.00 8.40
N LEU A 130 -16.13 11.81 7.90
CA LEU A 130 -16.18 12.39 6.56
C LEU A 130 -16.14 11.29 5.47
N LEU A 131 -15.16 10.40 5.56
CA LEU A 131 -14.96 9.37 4.54
C LEU A 131 -16.06 8.31 4.59
N SER A 132 -16.48 7.90 5.79
CA SER A 132 -17.59 6.97 5.97
C SER A 132 -18.88 7.51 5.34
N LYS A 133 -19.23 8.78 5.56
CA LYS A 133 -20.39 9.41 4.92
C LYS A 133 -20.24 9.57 3.41
N THR A 134 -19.04 9.88 2.93
CA THR A 134 -18.79 10.09 1.50
C THR A 134 -18.95 8.80 0.69
N PHE A 135 -18.47 7.67 1.24
CA PHE A 135 -18.38 6.42 0.48
C PHE A 135 -19.38 5.35 0.90
N ASN A 136 -20.02 5.49 2.06
CA ASN A 136 -20.92 4.50 2.63
C ASN A 136 -20.35 3.07 2.56
N ALA A 137 -19.11 2.92 3.02
CA ALA A 137 -18.36 1.67 2.92
C ALA A 137 -17.58 1.41 4.21
N HIS A 138 -17.01 0.21 4.34
CA HIS A 138 -16.10 -0.09 5.43
C HIS A 138 -14.73 0.61 5.18
N ILE A 139 -14.36 1.60 6.00
CA ILE A 139 -13.15 2.42 5.79
C ILE A 139 -12.38 2.50 7.10
N ASN A 140 -11.32 1.70 7.25
CA ASN A 140 -10.48 1.72 8.44
C ASN A 140 -9.48 2.88 8.35
N VAL A 141 -9.58 3.91 9.18
CA VAL A 141 -8.65 5.05 9.13
C VAL A 141 -7.71 4.98 10.32
N GLU A 142 -6.40 5.09 10.06
CA GLU A 142 -5.37 4.93 11.08
C GLU A 142 -4.40 6.12 11.11
N PHE A 143 -4.16 6.71 12.27
CA PHE A 143 -3.08 7.67 12.43
C PHE A 143 -1.72 6.95 12.56
N CYS A 144 -0.71 7.51 11.90
CA CYS A 144 0.53 6.82 11.56
C CYS A 144 1.77 7.67 11.88
N SER A 145 2.27 7.58 13.11
CA SER A 145 3.46 8.32 13.54
C SER A 145 4.76 7.49 13.52
N SER A 146 4.69 6.16 13.44
CA SER A 146 5.83 5.26 13.64
C SER A 146 6.43 4.68 12.34
N VAL A 147 7.74 4.37 12.38
CA VAL A 147 8.45 3.67 11.28
C VAL A 147 7.86 2.27 11.01
N LYS A 148 7.29 1.62 12.04
CA LYS A 148 6.63 0.31 11.91
C LYS A 148 5.44 0.39 10.94
N SER A 149 4.68 1.47 10.99
CA SER A 149 3.53 1.69 10.11
C SER A 149 3.95 1.99 8.66
N ILE A 150 5.06 2.71 8.45
CA ILE A 150 5.66 2.89 7.11
C ILE A 150 6.11 1.55 6.52
N LYS A 151 6.80 0.71 7.31
CA LYS A 151 7.21 -0.64 6.90
C LYS A 151 6.00 -1.49 6.49
N TYR A 152 4.89 -1.36 7.20
CA TYR A 152 3.66 -2.09 6.90
C TYR A 152 3.10 -1.72 5.52
N ILE A 153 3.11 -0.45 5.13
CA ILE A 153 2.61 -0.03 3.80
C ILE A 153 3.56 -0.45 2.69
N CYS A 154 4.87 -0.23 2.89
CA CYS A 154 5.89 -0.71 1.96
C CYS A 154 5.81 -2.23 1.73
N LYS A 155 5.35 -3.00 2.72
CA LYS A 155 5.07 -4.43 2.55
C LYS A 155 4.02 -4.66 1.48
N TYR A 156 2.88 -3.97 1.48
CA TYR A 156 1.80 -4.18 0.50
C TYR A 156 2.18 -3.69 -0.89
N VAL A 157 2.85 -2.54 -0.96
CA VAL A 157 3.35 -1.96 -2.21
C VAL A 157 4.39 -2.84 -2.90
N ASN A 158 5.15 -3.62 -2.13
CA ASN A 158 6.17 -4.55 -2.65
C ASN A 158 5.76 -6.03 -2.50
N LYS A 159 4.52 -6.31 -2.09
CA LYS A 159 4.00 -7.67 -2.02
C LYS A 159 3.77 -8.15 -3.45
N GLY A 160 4.38 -9.27 -3.80
CA GLY A 160 4.12 -9.91 -5.09
C GLY A 160 2.68 -10.45 -5.17
N SER A 161 2.24 -10.76 -6.39
CA SER A 161 0.97 -11.46 -6.60
C SER A 161 0.93 -12.79 -5.83
N ASP A 162 -0.27 -13.23 -5.46
CA ASP A 162 -0.45 -14.57 -4.91
C ASP A 162 0.00 -15.60 -5.95
N MET A 163 0.85 -16.54 -5.52
CA MET A 163 1.43 -17.57 -6.36
C MET A 163 0.94 -18.94 -5.89
N ALA A 164 0.59 -19.81 -6.83
CA ALA A 164 0.29 -21.21 -6.57
C ALA A 164 1.39 -22.08 -7.21
N ALA A 165 1.98 -22.96 -6.41
CA ALA A 165 2.83 -24.02 -6.92
C ALA A 165 1.95 -25.22 -7.28
N PHE A 166 2.10 -25.75 -8.49
CA PHE A 166 1.38 -26.93 -8.94
C PHE A 166 2.30 -27.89 -9.68
N ARG A 167 1.99 -29.19 -9.55
CA ARG A 167 2.70 -30.25 -10.24
C ARG A 167 1.91 -30.70 -11.45
N ILE A 168 2.55 -30.78 -12.61
CA ILE A 168 1.93 -31.34 -13.81
C ILE A 168 2.16 -32.85 -13.78
N GLU A 169 1.07 -33.62 -13.69
CA GLU A 169 1.11 -35.07 -13.81
C GLU A 169 0.52 -35.47 -15.17
N ASN A 170 1.25 -36.31 -15.90
CA ASN A 170 0.77 -36.83 -17.17
C ASN A 170 -0.07 -38.08 -16.90
N THR A 171 -1.39 -37.98 -17.05
CA THR A 171 -2.33 -39.09 -16.85
C THR A 171 -2.53 -39.93 -18.12
N ASN A 172 -1.85 -39.58 -19.21
CA ASN A 172 -2.03 -40.21 -20.51
C ASN A 172 -1.18 -41.49 -20.60
N VAL A 173 -1.85 -42.65 -20.62
CA VAL A 173 -1.22 -43.98 -20.57
C VAL A 173 -0.31 -44.26 -21.77
N ASN A 174 -0.53 -43.54 -22.89
CA ASN A 174 0.22 -43.68 -24.13
C ASN A 174 1.31 -42.60 -24.32
N ALA A 175 1.49 -41.69 -23.38
CA ALA A 175 2.53 -40.68 -23.48
C ALA A 175 3.91 -41.27 -23.13
N PRO A 176 5.01 -40.74 -23.70
CA PRO A 176 6.36 -41.12 -23.30
C PRO A 176 6.52 -40.96 -21.78
N PRO A 177 7.27 -41.85 -21.11
CA PRO A 177 7.51 -41.77 -19.69
C PRO A 177 8.08 -40.39 -19.34
N VAL A 178 7.37 -39.64 -18.49
CA VAL A 178 7.82 -38.33 -18.03
C VAL A 178 9.11 -38.54 -17.24
N ASN A 179 10.15 -37.77 -17.59
CA ASN A 179 11.41 -37.80 -16.86
C ASN A 179 11.17 -37.31 -15.42
N ASN A 180 11.02 -38.26 -14.48
CA ASN A 180 10.79 -37.96 -13.06
C ASN A 180 11.94 -37.18 -12.41
N ASN A 181 13.11 -37.08 -13.07
CA ASN A 181 14.24 -36.29 -12.60
C ASN A 181 14.16 -34.81 -13.03
N ASP A 182 13.27 -34.46 -13.97
CA ASP A 182 13.07 -33.07 -14.39
C ASP A 182 12.11 -32.34 -13.43
N LYS A 183 12.63 -32.05 -12.23
CA LYS A 183 11.90 -31.33 -11.18
C LYS A 183 11.48 -29.92 -11.60
N ILE A 184 12.14 -29.33 -12.60
CA ILE A 184 11.87 -27.95 -13.06
C ILE A 184 10.62 -27.93 -13.94
N THR A 185 10.49 -28.86 -14.88
CA THR A 185 9.30 -28.95 -15.74
C THR A 185 8.09 -29.44 -14.96
N LEU A 186 8.31 -30.35 -14.00
CA LEU A 186 7.24 -30.92 -13.18
C LEU A 186 6.63 -29.93 -12.18
N ASN A 187 7.40 -29.00 -11.63
CA ASN A 187 6.93 -28.04 -10.62
C ASN A 187 6.83 -26.65 -11.23
N GLN A 188 5.61 -26.21 -11.49
CA GLN A 188 5.34 -24.88 -12.01
C GLN A 188 4.84 -23.96 -10.90
N ILE A 189 5.14 -22.67 -11.03
CA ILE A 189 4.60 -21.64 -10.14
C ILE A 189 3.84 -20.65 -11.02
N GLY A 190 2.53 -20.57 -10.82
CA GLY A 190 1.64 -19.66 -11.53
C GLY A 190 1.14 -18.53 -10.64
N ARG A 191 0.82 -17.39 -11.24
CA ARG A 191 0.06 -16.33 -10.56
C ARG A 191 -1.41 -16.74 -10.48
N TYR A 192 -1.98 -16.62 -9.30
CA TYR A 192 -3.42 -16.67 -9.13
C TYR A 192 -4.00 -15.28 -9.39
N ILE A 193 -4.95 -15.18 -10.33
CA ILE A 193 -5.62 -13.92 -10.71
C ILE A 193 -7.12 -14.14 -10.56
N SER A 194 -7.77 -13.32 -9.75
CA SER A 194 -9.24 -13.34 -9.61
C SER A 194 -9.92 -12.73 -10.84
N SER A 195 -11.21 -12.99 -11.05
CA SER A 195 -11.98 -12.38 -12.14
C SER A 195 -11.92 -10.84 -12.10
N ASN A 196 -12.04 -10.25 -10.92
CA ASN A 196 -11.97 -8.80 -10.73
C ASN A 196 -10.57 -8.25 -11.02
N GLU A 197 -9.51 -8.95 -10.61
CA GLU A 197 -8.14 -8.56 -10.95
C GLU A 197 -7.89 -8.66 -12.46
N ALA A 198 -8.41 -9.69 -13.12
CA ALA A 198 -8.29 -9.85 -14.57
C ALA A 198 -8.97 -8.69 -15.32
N VAL A 199 -10.19 -8.32 -14.92
CA VAL A 199 -10.91 -7.17 -15.49
C VAL A 199 -10.12 -5.87 -15.27
N TRP A 200 -9.61 -5.63 -14.07
CA TRP A 200 -8.79 -4.46 -13.75
C TRP A 200 -7.57 -4.35 -14.66
N ARG A 201 -6.90 -5.49 -14.90
CA ARG A 201 -5.73 -5.58 -15.78
C ARG A 201 -6.10 -5.40 -17.25
N ILE A 202 -7.21 -5.97 -17.72
CA ILE A 202 -7.70 -5.83 -19.10
C ILE A 202 -7.99 -4.37 -19.42
N PHE A 203 -8.59 -3.62 -18.49
CA PHE A 203 -8.83 -2.18 -18.65
C PHE A 203 -7.59 -1.31 -18.43
N GLY A 204 -6.45 -1.90 -18.05
CA GLY A 204 -5.20 -1.17 -17.88
C GLY A 204 -5.17 -0.23 -16.68
N PHE A 205 -6.03 -0.44 -15.68
CA PHE A 205 -6.03 0.36 -14.47
C PHE A 205 -4.74 0.13 -13.66
N GLN A 206 -4.19 1.21 -13.09
CA GLN A 206 -2.98 1.12 -12.28
C GLN A 206 -3.29 0.34 -10.99
N ILE A 207 -2.41 -0.60 -10.65
CA ILE A 207 -2.54 -1.41 -9.42
C ILE A 207 -1.88 -0.68 -8.24
N HIS A 208 -0.88 0.14 -8.50
CA HIS A 208 -0.21 0.94 -7.50
C HIS A 208 0.28 2.24 -8.11
N GLU A 209 0.29 3.29 -7.30
CA GLU A 209 0.86 4.58 -7.68
C GLU A 209 1.70 5.13 -6.54
N ARG A 210 2.84 5.71 -6.92
CA ARG A 210 3.81 6.29 -5.99
C ARG A 210 4.08 7.70 -6.47
N ASP A 211 3.69 8.66 -5.65
CA ASP A 211 4.08 10.04 -5.81
C ASP A 211 4.77 10.49 -4.51
N PRO A 212 6.05 10.92 -4.56
CA PRO A 212 6.91 10.96 -5.75
C PRO A 212 7.29 9.55 -6.26
N ALA A 213 7.65 9.47 -7.55
CA ALA A 213 8.08 8.22 -8.16
C ALA A 213 9.31 7.63 -7.44
N VAL A 214 9.18 6.41 -6.93
CA VAL A 214 10.28 5.70 -6.27
C VAL A 214 10.99 4.81 -7.28
N ILE A 215 12.24 5.13 -7.58
CA ILE A 215 13.09 4.35 -8.51
C ILE A 215 14.03 3.46 -7.70
N HIS A 216 14.09 2.18 -8.05
CA HIS A 216 15.05 1.26 -7.44
C HIS A 216 16.45 1.50 -8.04
N LEU A 217 17.39 1.93 -7.20
CA LEU A 217 18.79 2.01 -7.58
C LEU A 217 19.38 0.60 -7.67
N ALA A 218 20.01 0.27 -8.79
CA ALA A 218 20.66 -1.02 -8.97
C ALA A 218 21.87 -1.10 -8.05
N VAL A 219 22.05 -2.23 -7.37
CA VAL A 219 23.27 -2.57 -6.63
C VAL A 219 23.63 -3.99 -7.02
N HIS A 220 24.85 -4.19 -7.49
CA HIS A 220 25.35 -5.49 -7.90
C HIS A 220 26.88 -5.46 -7.88
N LEU A 221 27.50 -6.63 -7.80
CA LEU A 221 28.95 -6.79 -7.98
C LEU A 221 29.35 -6.56 -9.44
N GLU A 222 30.66 -6.45 -9.68
CA GLU A 222 31.21 -6.45 -11.02
C GLU A 222 30.74 -7.71 -11.78
N ASN A 223 30.24 -7.53 -13.00
CA ASN A 223 29.62 -8.56 -13.83
C ASN A 223 28.37 -9.28 -13.23
N GLY A 224 27.95 -8.94 -12.00
CA GLY A 224 26.75 -9.47 -11.35
C GLY A 224 25.44 -8.77 -11.70
N LYS A 225 25.41 -8.00 -12.79
CA LYS A 225 24.22 -7.24 -13.21
C LYS A 225 23.13 -8.17 -13.73
N ARG A 226 21.89 -7.95 -13.28
CA ARG A 226 20.73 -8.67 -13.80
C ARG A 226 20.40 -8.20 -15.21
N VAL A 227 20.39 -9.10 -16.17
CA VAL A 227 20.05 -8.83 -17.57
C VAL A 227 18.92 -9.74 -18.00
N PHE A 228 17.78 -9.16 -18.38
CA PHE A 228 16.69 -9.89 -19.04
C PHE A 228 17.07 -10.11 -20.50
N PHE A 229 16.70 -11.21 -21.16
CA PHE A 229 16.91 -11.40 -22.60
C PHE A 229 15.86 -12.34 -23.18
N THR A 230 15.73 -12.33 -24.50
CA THR A 230 15.03 -13.34 -25.30
C THR A 230 16.06 -14.16 -26.06
N ASN A 231 15.67 -15.29 -26.66
CA ASN A 231 16.61 -16.11 -27.43
C ASN A 231 17.31 -15.31 -28.53
N GLU A 232 16.60 -14.39 -29.17
CA GLU A 232 17.11 -13.54 -30.26
C GLU A 232 18.06 -12.45 -29.75
N THR A 233 17.92 -12.03 -28.48
CA THR A 233 18.69 -10.92 -27.89
C THR A 233 19.78 -11.36 -26.92
N ALA A 234 19.92 -12.67 -26.68
CA ALA A 234 20.85 -13.22 -25.70
C ALA A 234 22.31 -12.86 -26.00
N ILE A 235 22.75 -13.08 -27.25
CA ILE A 235 24.13 -12.83 -27.69
C ILE A 235 24.46 -11.33 -27.59
N ASP A 236 23.58 -10.48 -28.14
CA ASP A 236 23.79 -9.02 -28.08
C ASP A 236 23.83 -8.52 -26.62
N ARG A 237 22.96 -9.01 -25.74
CA ARG A 237 22.98 -8.58 -24.33
C ARG A 237 24.16 -9.12 -23.52
N ALA A 238 24.76 -10.22 -23.93
CA ALA A 238 26.00 -10.73 -23.34
C ALA A 238 27.20 -9.86 -23.72
N ILE A 239 27.27 -9.44 -24.99
CA ILE A 239 28.33 -8.56 -25.50
C ILE A 239 28.14 -7.11 -25.02
N ASN A 240 26.91 -6.61 -25.13
CA ASN A 240 26.49 -5.23 -24.86
C ASN A 240 25.45 -5.18 -23.73
N PRO A 241 25.86 -5.47 -22.49
CA PRO A 241 24.94 -5.46 -21.38
C PRO A 241 24.36 -4.06 -21.12
N PRO A 242 23.06 -3.97 -20.79
CA PRO A 242 22.42 -2.68 -20.55
C PRO A 242 23.05 -1.97 -19.34
N LYS A 243 23.13 -0.65 -19.47
CA LYS A 243 23.58 0.27 -18.41
C LYS A 243 22.61 0.21 -17.24
N THR A 244 23.15 0.10 -16.03
CA THR A 244 22.40 0.21 -14.78
C THR A 244 22.59 1.60 -14.18
N THR A 245 21.73 1.97 -13.24
CA THR A 245 21.88 3.21 -12.46
C THR A 245 23.22 3.28 -11.75
N LEU A 246 23.79 2.14 -11.33
CA LEU A 246 25.10 2.07 -10.69
C LEU A 246 26.24 2.33 -11.66
N THR A 247 26.23 1.66 -12.82
CA THR A 247 27.29 1.87 -13.81
C THR A 247 27.28 3.29 -14.36
N GLU A 248 26.10 3.89 -14.52
CA GLU A 248 26.00 5.28 -14.94
C GLU A 248 26.41 6.25 -13.84
N PHE A 249 26.20 5.93 -12.56
CA PHE A 249 26.75 6.74 -11.48
C PHE A 249 28.29 6.77 -11.52
N PHE A 250 28.94 5.64 -11.82
CA PHE A 250 30.39 5.62 -12.01
C PHE A 250 30.82 6.45 -13.23
N VAL A 251 30.09 6.33 -14.35
CA VAL A 251 30.34 7.17 -15.54
C VAL A 251 30.16 8.65 -15.21
N LEU A 252 29.11 9.03 -14.49
CA LEU A 252 28.84 10.40 -14.04
C LEU A 252 29.97 10.90 -13.15
N SER A 253 30.40 10.09 -12.18
CA SER A 253 31.49 10.41 -11.25
C SER A 253 32.84 10.55 -11.93
N ASN A 254 33.06 9.89 -13.07
CA ASN A 254 34.29 9.97 -13.86
C ASN A 254 34.31 11.13 -14.86
N ARG A 255 33.27 11.95 -14.94
CA ARG A 255 33.30 13.15 -15.79
C ARG A 255 34.28 14.18 -15.24
N ALA A 256 35.00 14.82 -16.16
CA ALA A 256 35.93 15.90 -15.86
C ALA A 256 35.24 17.26 -15.64
N ASP A 257 33.94 17.36 -15.92
CA ASP A 257 33.16 18.59 -15.78
C ASP A 257 32.69 18.84 -14.33
N ALA A 258 32.08 20.01 -14.11
CA ALA A 258 31.53 20.40 -12.81
C ALA A 258 30.47 19.39 -12.29
N PHE A 259 29.75 18.72 -13.20
CA PHE A 259 28.77 17.70 -12.83
C PHE A 259 29.43 16.44 -12.27
N GLY A 260 30.53 15.98 -12.86
CA GLY A 260 31.32 14.87 -12.29
C GLY A 260 31.95 15.23 -10.95
N ALA A 261 32.49 16.45 -10.83
CA ALA A 261 33.03 16.95 -9.56
C ALA A 261 31.96 17.04 -8.46
N PHE A 262 30.73 17.41 -8.80
CA PHE A 262 29.60 17.43 -7.88
C PHE A 262 29.14 16.00 -7.53
N ALA A 263 29.02 15.10 -8.51
CA ALA A 263 28.58 13.73 -8.28
C ALA A 263 29.52 12.94 -7.35
N ARG A 264 30.83 13.18 -7.41
CA ARG A 264 31.82 12.57 -6.49
C ARG A 264 31.64 12.97 -5.02
N LYS A 265 30.88 14.04 -4.74
CA LYS A 265 30.56 14.47 -3.37
C LYS A 265 29.28 13.82 -2.82
N LEU A 266 28.52 13.11 -3.65
CA LEU A 266 27.25 12.50 -3.28
C LEU A 266 27.42 11.01 -2.99
N LEU A 267 26.69 10.51 -2.01
CA LEU A 267 26.44 9.07 -1.88
C LEU A 267 25.56 8.60 -3.04
N TYR A 268 25.70 7.34 -3.45
CA TYR A 268 24.91 6.79 -4.54
C TYR A 268 23.39 6.93 -4.33
N SER A 269 22.92 6.84 -3.08
CA SER A 269 21.52 7.05 -2.69
C SER A 269 21.05 8.51 -2.82
N GLU A 270 21.95 9.48 -2.83
CA GLU A 270 21.64 10.91 -2.91
C GLU A 270 21.61 11.42 -4.36
N VAL A 271 22.20 10.67 -5.29
CA VAL A 271 22.32 11.04 -6.71
C VAL A 271 20.95 11.33 -7.33
N SER A 272 19.91 10.55 -6.98
CA SER A 272 18.55 10.71 -7.50
C SER A 272 17.86 12.00 -7.04
N GLN A 273 18.38 12.70 -6.04
CA GLN A 273 17.87 14.00 -5.60
C GLN A 273 18.26 15.12 -6.58
N TYR A 274 19.35 14.95 -7.32
CA TYR A 274 19.94 15.99 -8.19
C TYR A 274 19.97 15.60 -9.67
N PHE A 275 19.99 14.30 -9.97
CA PHE A 275 20.11 13.75 -11.32
C PHE A 275 18.94 12.83 -11.63
N THR A 276 18.40 12.94 -12.85
CA THR A 276 17.29 12.11 -13.32
C THR A 276 17.75 11.10 -14.37
N TRP A 277 17.13 9.92 -14.33
CA TRP A 277 17.36 8.87 -15.33
C TRP A 277 16.54 9.15 -16.59
N ALA A 278 17.15 9.79 -17.58
CA ALA A 278 16.45 10.10 -18.83
C ALA A 278 16.57 8.94 -19.84
N GLN A 279 15.44 8.56 -20.43
CA GLN A 279 15.42 7.79 -21.68
C GLN A 279 15.50 8.78 -22.85
N THR A 280 16.50 8.68 -23.74
CA THR A 280 16.49 9.54 -24.93
C THR A 280 15.48 9.03 -25.96
N LYS A 281 14.50 9.86 -26.31
CA LYS A 281 13.73 9.71 -27.57
C LYS A 281 14.65 10.04 -28.75
N LYS A 282 14.67 9.18 -29.77
CA LYS A 282 15.22 9.51 -31.08
C LYS A 282 14.05 9.62 -32.05
N ASN A 283 13.85 10.81 -32.63
CA ASN A 283 12.94 11.08 -33.76
C ASN A 283 11.47 10.68 -33.57
N GLY A 284 10.81 11.11 -32.49
CA GLY A 284 9.35 11.01 -32.35
C GLY A 284 8.77 9.61 -32.15
N CYS A 285 9.52 8.54 -32.44
CA CYS A 285 9.21 7.16 -32.09
C CYS A 285 10.00 6.72 -30.85
N PRO A 286 9.48 5.79 -30.02
CA PRO A 286 10.23 5.22 -28.91
C PRO A 286 11.35 4.32 -29.46
N ALA A 287 12.51 4.92 -29.73
CA ALA A 287 13.70 4.19 -30.16
C ALA A 287 14.45 3.57 -28.97
N SER A 288 15.00 2.39 -29.21
CA SER A 288 15.77 1.57 -28.29
C SER A 288 16.97 2.29 -27.65
N LYS A 289 16.96 2.29 -26.32
CA LYS A 289 18.12 2.26 -25.40
C LYS A 289 19.30 3.18 -25.74
N ALA A 290 19.18 4.45 -25.38
CA ALA A 290 20.28 5.15 -24.74
C ALA A 290 19.75 5.85 -23.48
N HIS A 291 20.42 5.62 -22.36
CA HIS A 291 20.09 6.23 -21.07
C HIS A 291 21.30 7.03 -20.61
N ARG A 292 21.06 8.26 -20.15
CA ARG A 292 22.10 9.13 -19.61
C ARG A 292 21.51 9.84 -18.40
N LEU A 293 22.23 9.85 -17.28
CA LEU A 293 21.89 10.73 -16.17
C LEU A 293 22.00 12.19 -16.65
N ARG A 294 20.90 12.93 -16.54
CA ARG A 294 20.86 14.36 -16.87
C ARG A 294 20.64 15.15 -15.60
N HIS A 295 21.18 16.37 -15.57
CA HIS A 295 20.81 17.36 -14.56
C HIS A 295 19.29 17.55 -14.64
N ALA A 296 18.61 17.53 -13.49
CA ALA A 296 17.19 17.86 -13.47
C ALA A 296 17.00 19.27 -14.06
N PRO A 297 16.01 19.52 -14.94
CA PRO A 297 15.72 20.87 -15.36
C PRO A 297 15.40 21.70 -14.12
N VAL A 298 16.20 22.74 -13.88
CA VAL A 298 15.86 23.78 -12.91
C VAL A 298 14.67 24.51 -13.51
N TYR A 299 13.46 24.23 -13.01
CA TYR A 299 12.39 25.20 -13.17
C TYR A 299 12.85 26.45 -12.43
N SER A 300 13.18 27.48 -13.21
CA SER A 300 13.55 28.79 -12.69
C SER A 300 12.39 29.32 -11.87
N ASN A 301 12.55 29.33 -10.55
CA ASN A 301 12.09 30.40 -9.68
C ASN A 301 13.06 30.48 -8.51
N GLN A 302 13.76 31.60 -8.44
CA GLN A 302 14.76 31.91 -7.41
C GLN A 302 14.13 31.88 -6.01
N LYS A 303 14.52 30.92 -5.17
CA LYS A 303 14.71 31.07 -3.70
C LYS A 303 15.74 30.06 -3.17
N PRO A 304 16.48 30.35 -2.08
CA PRO A 304 17.57 29.51 -1.58
C PRO A 304 17.07 28.17 -1.02
N TRP A 305 17.71 27.07 -1.38
CA TRP A 305 17.30 25.68 -1.09
C TRP A 305 17.39 25.24 0.39
N GLY A 306 17.79 26.14 1.31
CA GLY A 306 17.60 25.93 2.76
C GLY A 306 16.12 25.91 3.18
N GLU A 307 15.23 26.44 2.34
CA GLU A 307 13.77 26.37 2.52
C GLU A 307 13.12 25.16 1.82
N TYR A 308 13.85 24.33 1.07
CA TYR A 308 13.25 23.22 0.29
C TYR A 308 12.98 21.96 1.13
N LEU A 309 13.69 21.78 2.24
CA LEU A 309 13.28 20.81 3.28
C LEU A 309 12.07 21.32 4.09
N GLN A 310 11.81 22.64 4.09
CA GLN A 310 10.57 23.24 4.59
C GLN A 310 9.45 23.30 3.53
N SER A 311 9.75 23.23 2.22
CA SER A 311 8.72 23.20 1.17
C SER A 311 8.16 21.81 0.88
N ILE A 312 8.82 20.74 1.35
CA ILE A 312 8.22 19.40 1.45
C ILE A 312 7.16 19.35 2.59
N GLN A 313 7.17 20.34 3.51
CA GLN A 313 6.11 20.53 4.51
C GLN A 313 4.93 21.37 3.99
N GLY A 314 4.98 21.93 2.78
CA GLY A 314 4.10 23.05 2.41
C GLY A 314 3.00 22.78 1.39
N ARG A 315 3.14 21.85 0.44
CA ARG A 315 2.18 21.73 -0.66
C ARG A 315 2.22 20.35 -1.31
N LEU A 316 1.41 19.43 -0.80
CA LEU A 316 0.88 18.30 -1.57
C LEU A 316 -0.48 17.94 -0.96
N ASN A 317 -1.52 18.60 -1.48
CA ASN A 317 -2.91 18.22 -1.28
C ASN A 317 -3.22 17.06 -2.22
N VAL A 318 -3.72 15.92 -1.72
CA VAL A 318 -4.47 14.96 -2.56
C VAL A 318 -5.50 14.18 -1.71
N PHE A 319 -6.76 14.26 -2.12
CA PHE A 319 -7.92 13.42 -1.77
C PHE A 319 -8.04 12.19 -2.71
N ILE A 320 -9.03 11.29 -2.45
CA ILE A 320 -9.70 10.31 -3.36
C ILE A 320 -9.32 8.83 -3.06
N CYS A 321 -10.24 7.96 -2.59
CA CYS A 321 -11.44 7.28 -3.16
C CYS A 321 -11.10 5.91 -3.78
N ASP A 322 -11.95 4.91 -3.54
CA ASP A 322 -12.17 3.72 -4.38
C ASP A 322 -13.60 3.20 -4.16
N CYS A 323 -14.55 3.68 -4.97
CA CYS A 323 -15.86 3.06 -5.12
C CYS A 323 -15.78 1.92 -6.14
N CYS A 324 -16.35 0.75 -5.81
CA CYS A 324 -16.82 -0.20 -6.82
C CYS A 324 -18.28 0.14 -7.15
N TRP A 325 -18.54 0.67 -8.36
CA TRP A 325 -19.89 0.64 -8.94
C TRP A 325 -20.05 -0.66 -9.73
N LEU A 326 -20.76 -1.62 -9.14
CA LEU A 326 -21.74 -2.52 -9.77
C LEU A 326 -22.10 -3.62 -8.76
N MET A 327 -23.29 -3.48 -8.19
CA MET A 327 -24.05 -4.45 -7.40
C MET A 327 -23.52 -4.81 -5.99
N SER A 328 -24.32 -4.40 -4.98
CA SER A 328 -24.29 -4.82 -3.57
C SER A 328 -23.37 -4.00 -2.63
N PRO A 329 -23.72 -3.84 -1.32
CA PRO A 329 -22.94 -3.04 -0.37
C PRO A 329 -21.61 -3.75 -0.09
N ALA A 330 -20.59 -3.41 -0.87
CA ALA A 330 -19.30 -4.04 -0.83
C ALA A 330 -18.48 -3.51 0.35
N HIS A 331 -17.91 -4.42 1.13
CA HIS A 331 -16.87 -4.13 2.10
C HIS A 331 -15.62 -3.64 1.36
N CYS A 332 -15.53 -2.34 1.11
CA CYS A 332 -14.23 -1.74 0.89
C CYS A 332 -13.43 -1.86 2.19
N HIS A 333 -12.12 -1.85 2.13
CA HIS A 333 -11.31 -1.64 3.31
C HIS A 333 -10.28 -0.62 2.86
N PHE A 334 -10.48 0.61 3.27
CA PHE A 334 -9.43 1.60 3.15
C PHE A 334 -8.58 1.49 4.39
N LYS A 335 -7.27 1.61 4.23
CA LYS A 335 -6.39 2.01 5.32
C LYS A 335 -5.77 3.32 4.93
N ILE A 336 -6.24 4.42 5.52
CA ILE A 336 -5.64 5.74 5.34
C ILE A 336 -4.73 5.98 6.53
N TYR A 337 -3.45 6.14 6.22
CA TYR A 337 -2.42 6.47 7.19
C TYR A 337 -2.16 7.96 7.11
N VAL A 338 -2.26 8.65 8.23
CA VAL A 338 -1.95 10.09 8.32
C VAL A 338 -0.66 10.29 9.11
N LYS A 339 0.32 11.00 8.54
CA LYS A 339 1.62 11.28 9.16
C LYS A 339 1.68 12.68 9.76
#